data_AF-A0A085MYP5-F1
#
_entry.id   AF-A0A085MYP5-F1
#
_cell.length_a   1.000
_cell.length_b   1.000
_cell.length_c   1.000
_cell.angle_alpha   90.00
_cell.angle_beta   90.00
_cell.angle_gamma   90.00
#
_symmetry.space_group_name_H-M   'P 1'
#
loop_
_entity.id
_entity.type
_entity.pdbx_description
1 polymer ?
#
loop_
_entity_poly.entity_id
_entity_poly.type
_entity_poly.pdbx_seq_one_letter_code
_entity_poly.pdbx_strand_id
1 'polypeptide(L)'
;MDVIDALKIGIRGSQLVAPIASRLNSPDVIVKLENFQHEVKLKENVQPVKQKLRRLPLAIKSEVSEEIHKLLEEGIIEPVNACNWVSPIVVAPILLSQTFSSSKS
;
A
#
# COMPACT_ATOMS: atom_id res chain seq x y z
N MET A 1 -5.07 -13.38 -22.67
CA MET A 1 -4.87 -11.93 -22.79
C MET A 1 -3.83 -11.54 -21.75
N ASP A 2 -2.73 -10.95 -22.20
CA ASP A 2 -1.66 -10.48 -21.32
C ASP A 2 -2.16 -9.25 -20.54
N VAL A 3 -1.78 -9.14 -19.27
CA VAL A 3 -2.13 -8.02 -18.38
C VAL A 3 -1.59 -6.71 -18.96
N ILE A 4 -0.45 -6.77 -19.64
CA ILE A 4 0.21 -5.62 -20.27
C ILE A 4 -0.66 -5.03 -21.40
N ASP A 5 -1.24 -5.89 -22.25
CA ASP A 5 -2.13 -5.48 -23.33
C ASP A 5 -3.46 -4.93 -22.80
N ALA A 6 -3.99 -5.53 -21.73
CA ALA A 6 -5.24 -5.10 -21.10
C ALA A 6 -5.13 -3.70 -20.47
N LEU A 7 -3.95 -3.35 -19.95
CA LEU A 7 -3.68 -2.05 -19.33
C LEU A 7 -3.23 -0.97 -20.33
N LYS A 8 -3.06 -1.31 -21.62
CA LYS A 8 -2.50 -0.41 -22.66
C LYS A 8 -1.16 0.22 -22.26
N ILE A 9 -0.32 -0.52 -21.54
CA ILE A 9 1.00 -0.03 -21.11
C ILE A 9 1.97 -0.19 -22.29
N GLY A 10 2.27 0.91 -22.97
CA GLY A 10 3.30 0.94 -24.01
C GLY A 10 4.69 1.06 -23.38
N ILE A 11 5.56 0.07 -23.59
CA ILE A 11 6.99 0.16 -23.24
C ILE A 11 7.76 0.42 -24.54
N ARG A 12 8.38 1.60 -24.68
CA ARG A 12 9.28 1.92 -25.80
C ARG A 12 10.68 2.17 -25.24
N GLY A 13 11.55 1.18 -25.34
CA GLY A 13 12.86 1.19 -24.68
C GLY A 13 12.73 1.07 -23.16
N SER A 14 13.60 1.71 -22.39
CA SER A 14 13.50 1.81 -20.91
C SER A 14 12.45 2.83 -20.45
N GLN A 15 11.70 3.44 -21.37
CA GLN A 15 10.73 4.47 -21.05
C GLN A 15 9.31 3.91 -21.06
N LEU A 16 8.64 4.01 -19.91
CA LEU A 16 7.21 3.77 -19.79
C LEU A 16 6.48 4.91 -20.50
N VAL A 17 5.78 4.59 -21.59
CA VAL A 17 4.97 5.53 -22.35
C VAL A 17 3.52 5.06 -22.26
N ALA A 18 2.95 5.11 -21.05
CA ALA A 18 1.51 5.02 -20.89
C ALA A 18 0.91 6.43 -21.11
N PRO A 19 -0.28 6.56 -21.73
CA PRO A 19 -1.03 7.82 -21.76
C PRO A 19 -1.46 8.34 -20.36
N ILE A 20 -1.09 7.63 -19.30
CA ILE A 20 -1.71 7.67 -17.96
C ILE A 20 -0.71 8.00 -16.84
N ALA A 21 0.61 7.87 -17.08
CA ALA A 21 1.62 8.13 -16.06
C ALA A 21 2.26 9.52 -16.30
N SER A 22 1.96 10.51 -15.46
CA SER A 22 2.70 11.78 -15.45
C SER A 22 4.15 11.56 -14.99
N ARG A 23 5.09 12.17 -15.71
CA ARG A 23 6.55 11.94 -15.67
C ARG A 23 7.19 12.11 -14.29
N LEU A 24 8.33 11.44 -14.12
CA LEU A 24 8.97 11.12 -12.83
C LEU A 24 10.47 11.45 -12.83
N ASN A 25 10.95 12.05 -11.73
CA ASN A 25 12.37 12.32 -11.47
C ASN A 25 12.83 11.76 -10.09
N SER A 26 12.46 10.52 -9.75
CA SER A 26 12.95 9.82 -8.54
C SER A 26 12.94 8.28 -8.77
N PRO A 27 13.89 7.50 -8.20
CA PRO A 27 13.92 6.04 -8.36
C PRO A 27 12.81 5.30 -7.57
N ASP A 28 12.27 5.91 -6.51
CA ASP A 28 11.22 5.32 -5.67
C ASP A 28 9.88 5.99 -5.94
N VAL A 29 9.28 5.67 -7.09
CA VAL A 29 8.01 6.29 -7.48
C VAL A 29 6.87 5.30 -7.35
N ILE A 30 5.89 5.68 -6.52
CA ILE A 30 4.54 5.16 -6.56
C ILE A 30 3.79 5.86 -7.70
N VAL A 31 3.33 5.10 -8.70
CA VAL A 31 2.58 5.63 -9.85
C VAL A 31 1.11 5.28 -9.71
N LYS A 32 0.24 6.28 -9.83
CA LYS A 32 -1.21 6.07 -9.93
C LYS A 32 -1.58 5.74 -11.37
N LEU A 33 -2.35 4.66 -11.55
CA LEU A 33 -2.97 4.34 -12.83
C LEU A 33 -4.34 5.03 -12.90
N GLU A 34 -4.45 6.10 -13.69
CA GLU A 34 -5.75 6.72 -13.98
C GLU A 34 -6.64 5.80 -14.83
N ASN A 35 -7.96 5.85 -14.57
CA ASN A 35 -8.98 5.13 -15.33
C ASN A 35 -8.91 3.59 -15.29
N PHE A 36 -8.17 3.03 -14.33
CA PHE A 36 -8.16 1.60 -14.06
C PHE A 36 -8.64 1.34 -12.63
N GLN A 37 -9.68 0.52 -12.49
CA GLN A 37 -10.17 0.05 -11.20
C GLN A 37 -10.07 -1.47 -11.16
N HIS A 38 -9.35 -2.01 -10.18
CA HIS A 38 -9.25 -3.44 -9.99
C HIS A 38 -10.48 -3.98 -9.26
N GLU A 39 -11.11 -5.00 -9.84
CA GLU A 39 -12.19 -5.76 -9.20
C GLU A 39 -11.66 -7.06 -8.59
N VAL A 40 -11.79 -7.21 -7.27
CA VAL A 40 -11.38 -8.42 -6.55
C VAL A 40 -12.45 -9.50 -6.71
N LYS A 41 -12.10 -10.63 -7.34
CA LYS A 41 -13.01 -11.78 -7.48
C LYS A 41 -13.14 -12.54 -6.17
N LEU A 42 -14.35 -12.58 -5.62
CA LEU A 42 -14.68 -13.35 -4.42
C LEU A 42 -15.05 -14.80 -4.79
N LYS A 43 -14.79 -15.73 -3.87
CA LYS A 43 -15.34 -17.09 -3.97
C LYS A 43 -16.84 -17.07 -3.72
N GLU A 44 -17.54 -18.09 -4.21
CA GLU A 44 -18.97 -18.26 -3.97
C GLU A 44 -19.28 -18.32 -2.46
N ASN A 45 -20.42 -17.72 -2.07
CA ASN A 45 -20.94 -17.71 -0.70
C ASN A 45 -20.03 -17.08 0.38
N VAL A 46 -19.07 -16.24 -0.01
CA VAL A 46 -18.23 -15.50 0.95
C VAL A 46 -19.03 -14.38 1.60
N GLN A 47 -19.07 -14.39 2.94
CA GLN A 47 -19.70 -13.34 3.74
C GLN A 47 -18.66 -12.34 4.25
N PRO A 48 -19.01 -11.04 4.35
CA PRO A 48 -18.14 -10.04 4.95
C PRO A 48 -17.80 -10.33 6.42
N VAL A 49 -16.54 -10.11 6.78
CA VAL A 49 -16.05 -10.28 8.16
C VAL A 49 -15.69 -8.94 8.77
N LYS A 50 -16.27 -8.64 9.95
CA LYS A 50 -15.88 -7.51 10.80
C LYS A 50 -15.06 -8.01 11.98
N GLN A 51 -13.74 -7.84 11.91
CA GLN A 51 -12.86 -8.20 13.03
C GLN A 51 -12.82 -7.09 14.09
N LYS A 52 -12.66 -7.49 15.36
CA LYS A 52 -12.51 -6.55 16.48
C LYS A 52 -11.17 -5.81 16.36
N LEU A 53 -11.21 -4.48 16.50
CA LEU A 53 -10.02 -3.64 16.50
C LEU A 53 -9.11 -3.94 17.70
N ARG A 54 -7.80 -3.96 17.46
CA ARG A 54 -6.77 -4.12 18.48
C ARG A 54 -6.44 -2.75 19.09
N ARG A 55 -6.06 -2.72 20.37
CA ARG A 55 -5.55 -1.49 21.00
C ARG A 55 -4.13 -1.24 20.51
N LEU A 56 -3.87 -0.02 20.06
CA LEU A 56 -2.53 0.42 19.69
C LEU A 56 -1.74 0.80 20.95
N PRO A 57 -0.49 0.33 21.11
CA PRO A 57 0.40 0.82 22.17
C PRO A 57 0.56 2.35 22.10
N LEU A 58 0.56 3.02 23.25
CA LEU A 58 0.60 4.48 23.30
C LEU A 58 1.88 5.07 22.70
N ALA A 59 3.01 4.38 22.88
CA ALA A 59 4.32 4.83 22.43
C ALA A 59 4.41 5.04 20.90
N ILE A 60 3.63 4.29 20.12
CA ILE A 60 3.69 4.30 18.64
C ILE A 60 2.47 4.99 18.01
N LYS A 61 1.58 5.56 18.83
CA LYS A 61 0.32 6.12 18.33
C LYS A 61 0.53 7.33 17.41
N SER A 62 1.52 8.17 17.71
CA SER A 62 1.89 9.32 16.86
C SER A 62 2.42 8.84 15.52
N GLU A 63 3.39 7.93 15.52
CA GLU A 63 4.02 7.39 14.31
C GLU A 63 2.99 6.75 13.37
N VAL A 64 2.07 5.94 13.91
CA VAL A 64 0.99 5.35 13.10
C VAL A 64 0.04 6.41 12.56
N SER A 65 -0.26 7.46 13.32
CA SER A 65 -1.13 8.56 12.85
C SER A 65 -0.48 9.36 11.73
N GLU A 66 0.82 9.62 11.83
CA GLU A 66 1.60 10.31 10.80
C GLU A 66 1.62 9.52 9.49
N GLU A 67 1.85 8.20 9.56
CA GLU A 67 1.83 7.35 8.37
C GLU A 67 0.43 7.29 7.73
N ILE A 68 -0.63 7.18 8.53
CA ILE A 68 -2.01 7.22 8.00
C ILE A 68 -2.29 8.56 7.30
N HIS A 69 -1.88 9.69 7.88
CA HIS A 69 -2.05 11.00 7.25
C HIS A 69 -1.27 11.12 5.96
N LYS A 70 -0.02 10.66 5.93
CA LYS A 70 0.79 10.63 4.71
C LYS A 70 0.11 9.81 3.61
N LEU A 71 -0.38 8.61 3.91
CA LEU A 71 -1.09 7.77 2.94
C LEU A 71 -2.40 8.40 2.43
N LEU A 72 -3.08 9.19 3.27
CA LEU A 72 -4.26 9.97 2.86
C LEU A 72 -3.85 11.12 1.91
N GLU A 73 -2.79 11.86 2.23
CA GLU A 73 -2.27 12.96 1.41
C GLU A 73 -1.76 12.46 0.05
N GLU A 74 -1.11 11.30 0.02
CA GLU A 74 -0.66 10.63 -1.21
C GLU A 74 -1.82 9.99 -2.01
N GLY A 75 -3.03 9.96 -1.47
CA GLY A 75 -4.21 9.39 -2.12
C GLY A 75 -4.17 7.86 -2.24
N ILE A 76 -3.39 7.18 -1.39
CA ILE A 76 -3.27 5.71 -1.35
C ILE A 76 -4.44 5.09 -0.59
N ILE A 77 -4.92 5.76 0.46
CA ILE A 77 -6.10 5.35 1.24
C ILE A 77 -7.14 6.48 1.28
N GLU A 78 -8.38 6.14 1.60
CA GLU A 78 -9.50 7.08 1.71
C GLU A 78 -10.39 6.77 2.93
N PRO A 79 -11.08 7.78 3.50
CA PRO A 79 -12.05 7.55 4.56
C PRO A 79 -13.29 6.82 4.03
N VAL A 80 -13.81 5.88 4.82
CA VAL A 80 -15.04 5.14 4.51
C VAL A 80 -16.05 5.28 5.65
N ASN A 81 -17.29 5.63 5.33
CA ASN A 81 -18.32 5.90 6.34
C ASN A 81 -18.86 4.62 7.00
N ALA A 82 -19.02 3.55 6.21
CA ALA A 82 -19.47 2.25 6.70
C ALA A 82 -18.94 1.13 5.80
N CYS A 83 -18.25 0.14 6.38
CA CYS A 83 -17.77 -1.03 5.65
C CYS A 83 -18.20 -2.33 6.35
N ASN A 84 -18.54 -3.33 5.54
CA ASN A 84 -18.84 -4.67 6.03
C ASN A 84 -17.59 -5.54 6.24
N TRP A 85 -16.46 -5.12 5.68
CA TRP A 85 -15.15 -5.73 5.85
C TRP A 85 -14.29 -4.88 6.78
N VAL A 86 -13.86 -5.44 7.91
CA VAL A 86 -12.99 -4.76 8.87
C VAL A 86 -11.85 -5.69 9.25
N SER A 87 -10.62 -5.25 9.02
CA SER A 87 -9.39 -5.90 9.48
C SER A 87 -8.65 -4.95 10.44
N PRO A 88 -8.13 -5.42 11.58
CA PRO A 88 -7.41 -4.58 12.52
C PRO A 88 -6.02 -4.23 11.98
N ILE A 89 -5.60 -2.98 12.15
CA ILE A 89 -4.21 -2.58 11.94
C ILE A 89 -3.33 -3.22 13.02
N VAL A 90 -2.18 -3.75 12.62
CA VAL A 90 -1.18 -4.34 13.51
C VAL A 90 0.16 -3.69 13.23
N VAL A 91 0.86 -3.28 14.28
CA VAL A 91 2.24 -2.79 14.18
C VAL A 91 3.20 -3.91 14.51
N ALA A 92 4.14 -4.15 13.60
CA ALA A 92 5.21 -5.11 13.78
C ALA A 92 6.55 -4.36 13.88
N PRO A 93 7.41 -4.71 14.84
CA PRO A 93 8.77 -4.18 14.87
C PRO A 93 9.55 -4.72 13.68
N ILE A 94 10.21 -3.83 12.94
CA ILE A 94 11.18 -4.23 11.93
C ILE A 94 12.46 -4.57 12.69
N LEU A 95 12.83 -5.85 12.72
CA LEU A 95 14.15 -6.27 13.20
C LEU A 95 15.19 -5.82 12.16
N LEU A 96 15.73 -4.62 12.32
CA LEU A 96 17.02 -4.31 11.70
C LEU A 96 18.04 -5.26 12.32
N SER A 97 18.71 -6.06 11.49
CA SER A 97 19.81 -6.92 11.93
C SER A 97 20.85 -6.05 12.62
N GLN A 98 20.87 -6.05 13.94
CA GLN A 98 21.94 -5.43 14.69
C GLN A 98 23.21 -6.23 14.37
N THR A 99 24.12 -5.64 13.60
CA THR A 99 25.50 -6.11 13.54
C THR A 99 26.08 -5.85 14.92
N PHE A 100 26.01 -6.85 15.80
CA PHE A 100 26.80 -6.88 17.02
C PHE A 100 28.28 -6.96 16.61
N SER A 101 28.89 -5.79 16.42
CA SER A 101 30.35 -5.67 16.37
C SER A 101 30.86 -5.90 17.78
N SER A 102 31.14 -7.16 18.11
CA SER A 102 31.89 -7.52 19.30
C SER A 102 33.35 -7.15 19.06
N SER A 103 33.80 -5.96 19.46
CA SER A 103 35.22 -5.73 19.70
C SER A 103 35.56 -6.29 21.09
N LYS A 104 36.00 -7.54 21.10
CA LYS A 104 36.81 -8.08 22.21
C LYS A 104 38.25 -7.59 22.06
N SER A 105 38.83 -7.29 23.23
CA SER A 105 40.25 -7.16 23.56
C SER A 105 40.91 -5.80 23.33
#